data_AF-A0A2G5TP76-F1
#
_entry.id   AF-A0A2G5TP76-F1
#
_cell.length_a   1.000
_cell.length_b   1.000
_cell.length_c   1.000
_cell.angle_alpha   90.00
_cell.angle_beta   90.00
_cell.angle_gamma   90.00
#
_symmetry.space_group_name_H-M   'P 1'
#
loop_
_entity.id
_entity.type
_entity.pdbx_description
1 polymer ?
#
loop_
_entity_poly.entity_id
_entity_poly.type
_entity_poly.pdbx_seq_one_letter_code
_entity_poly.pdbx_strand_id
1 'polypeptide(L)' 'MYSHQLHNVFNAYCPLRAEADTFVLRHDNAHLHTTLATCQKMPGLSIKVLKHPSYSPDLVLSEFYVLRSLWNG' A
#
# COMPACT_ATOMS: atom_id res chain seq x y z
N MET A 1 8.62 -11.13 -2.01
CA MET A 1 9.31 -9.83 -2.04
C MET A 1 8.38 -8.69 -1.62
N TYR A 2 7.29 -8.38 -2.34
CA TYR A 2 6.36 -7.30 -1.96
C TYR A 2 5.47 -7.64 -0.74
N SER A 3 4.87 -8.84 -0.71
CA SER A 3 4.05 -9.28 0.42
C SER A 3 4.79 -9.34 1.76
N HIS A 4 6.12 -9.52 1.73
CA HIS A 4 6.96 -9.46 2.92
C HIS A 4 7.17 -8.01 3.38
N GLN A 5 7.35 -7.07 2.46
CA GLN A 5 7.40 -5.63 2.79
C GLN A 5 6.08 -5.17 3.41
N LEU A 6 4.94 -5.58 2.86
CA LEU A 6 3.61 -5.27 3.44
C LEU A 6 3.47 -5.80 4.86
N HIS A 7 3.95 -7.02 5.12
CA HIS A 7 3.94 -7.59 6.46
C HIS A 7 4.79 -6.77 7.45
N ASN A 8 5.98 -6.34 7.04
CA ASN A 8 6.86 -5.54 7.88
C ASN A 8 6.25 -4.16 8.20
N VAL A 9 5.70 -3.49 7.18
CA VAL A 9 4.99 -2.23 7.34
C VAL A 9 3.79 -2.43 8.28
N PHE A 10 2.96 -3.44 8.03
CA PHE A 10 1.82 -3.73 8.88
C PHE A 10 2.22 -3.92 10.35
N ASN A 11 3.24 -4.73 10.63
CA ASN A 11 3.71 -4.96 11.99
C ASN A 11 4.27 -3.70 12.66
N ALA A 12 4.87 -2.78 11.88
CA ALA A 12 5.37 -1.52 12.42
C ALA A 12 4.25 -0.54 12.79
N TYR A 13 3.16 -0.52 12.02
CA TYR A 13 2.05 0.43 12.20
C TYR A 13 0.88 -0.11 13.04
N CYS A 14 0.69 -1.42 13.10
CA CYS A 14 -0.32 -2.08 13.92
C CYS A 14 -0.29 -1.61 15.41
N PRO A 15 0.86 -1.61 16.12
CA PRO A 15 0.89 -1.17 17.52
C PRO A 15 0.59 0.33 17.69
N LEU A 16 0.82 1.14 16.65
CA LEU A 16 0.53 2.59 16.67
C LEU A 16 -0.97 2.89 16.50
N ARG A 17 -1.76 1.89 16.11
CA ARG A 17 -3.16 2.06 15.72
C ARG A 17 -4.02 0.90 16.24
N ALA A 18 -3.93 0.66 17.55
CA ALA A 18 -4.56 -0.47 18.25
C ALA A 18 -6.08 -0.62 18.04
N GLU A 19 -6.77 0.46 17.64
CA GLU A 19 -8.23 0.47 17.44
C GLU A 19 -8.67 0.24 15.98
N ALA A 20 -7.74 0.19 15.02
CA ALA A 20 -8.10 0.04 13.61
C ALA A 20 -8.19 -1.43 13.20
N ASP A 21 -9.42 -1.96 13.13
CA ASP A 21 -9.72 -3.33 12.66
C ASP A 21 -9.26 -3.61 11.22
N THR A 22 -9.03 -2.58 10.40
CA THR A 22 -8.67 -2.76 8.99
C THR A 22 -7.82 -1.61 8.47
N PHE A 23 -6.72 -1.95 7.80
CA PHE A 23 -5.88 -1.00 7.08
C PHE A 23 -6.37 -0.85 5.64
N VAL A 24 -6.38 0.38 5.13
CA VAL A 24 -6.69 0.64 3.72
C VAL A 24 -5.39 0.98 3.01
N LEU A 25 -5.03 0.16 2.03
CA LEU A 25 -3.81 0.32 1.24
C LEU A 25 -4.14 0.86 -0.15
N ARG A 26 -3.43 1.92 -0.56
CA ARG A 26 -3.45 2.45 -1.92
C ARG A 26 -2.06 2.25 -2.54
N HIS A 27 -2.01 1.51 -3.64
CA HIS A 27 -0.79 1.31 -4.44
C HIS A 27 -1.16 1.30 -5.92
N ASP A 28 -0.16 1.38 -6.80
CA ASP A 28 -0.33 1.29 -8.25
C ASP A 28 -0.55 -0.16 -8.72
N ASN A 29 -0.88 -0.36 -10.00
CA ASN A 29 -1.16 -1.68 -10.57
C ASN A 29 0.10 -2.42 -11.07
N ALA A 30 1.29 -2.12 -10.55
CA ALA A 30 2.51 -2.81 -10.94
C ALA A 30 2.34 -4.34 -10.82
N HIS A 31 2.95 -5.10 -11.72
CA HIS A 31 2.75 -6.56 -11.83
C HIS A 31 2.92 -7.28 -10.49
N LEU A 32 3.95 -6.92 -9.70
CA LEU A 32 4.21 -7.52 -8.40
C LEU A 32 3.08 -7.28 -7.38
N HIS A 33 2.40 -6.14 -7.46
CA HIS A 33 1.32 -5.76 -6.56
C HIS A 33 0.00 -6.47 -6.90
N THR A 34 -0.17 -6.89 -8.17
CA THR A 34 -1.38 -7.56 -8.66
C THR A 34 -1.23 -9.08 -8.79
N THR A 35 -0.04 -9.63 -8.55
CA THR A 35 0.18 -11.09 -8.52
C THR A 35 -0.80 -11.79 -7.57
N LEU A 36 -1.27 -12.98 -7.98
CA LEU A 36 -2.19 -13.79 -7.17
C LEU A 36 -1.66 -14.03 -5.76
N ALA A 37 -0.37 -14.34 -5.62
CA ALA A 37 0.29 -14.58 -4.35
C ALA A 37 0.24 -13.36 -3.41
N THR A 38 0.31 -12.15 -3.95
CA THR A 38 0.18 -10.91 -3.18
C THR A 38 -1.27 -10.68 -2.78
N CYS A 39 -2.21 -10.77 -3.73
CA CYS A 39 -3.64 -10.57 -3.49
C CYS A 39 -4.20 -11.53 -2.44
N GLN A 40 -3.77 -12.80 -2.45
CA GLN A 40 -4.20 -13.81 -1.47
C GLN A 40 -3.69 -13.54 -0.05
N LYS A 41 -2.57 -12.81 0.09
CA LYS A 41 -1.93 -12.56 1.39
C LYS A 41 -2.49 -11.33 2.11
N MET A 42 -3.12 -10.41 1.38
CA MET A 42 -3.65 -9.14 1.91
C MET A 42 -4.82 -9.32 2.91
N PRO A 43 -5.82 -10.18 2.67
CA PRO A 43 -6.90 -10.41 3.64
C PRO A 43 -6.39 -10.94 4.99
N GLY A 44 -5.36 -11.79 4.98
CA GLY A 44 -4.75 -12.33 6.20
C GLY A 44 -3.99 -11.30 7.05
N LEU A 45 -3.79 -10.08 6.52
CA LEU A 45 -3.20 -8.95 7.25
C LEU A 45 -4.25 -7.88 7.59
N SER A 46 -5.55 -8.15 7.43
CA SER A 46 -6.61 -7.14 7.59
C SER A 46 -6.37 -5.89 6.73
N ILE A 47 -5.82 -6.07 5.52
CA ILE A 47 -5.57 -5.01 4.55
C ILE A 47 -6.61 -5.05 3.45
N LYS A 48 -7.33 -3.93 3.28
CA LYS A 48 -8.21 -3.68 2.14
C LYS A 48 -7.48 -2.85 1.08
N VAL A 49 -7.32 -3.40 -0.12
CA VAL A 49 -6.73 -2.67 -1.24
C VAL A 49 -7.78 -1.79 -1.93
N LEU A 50 -7.46 -0.51 -2.09
CA LEU A 50 -8.20 0.40 -2.96
C LEU A 50 -7.82 0.15 -4.42
N LYS A 51 -8.83 -0.02 -5.28
CA LYS A 51 -8.60 -0.12 -6.73
C LYS A 51 -7.93 1.15 -7.24
N HIS A 52 -6.86 0.99 -8.00
CA HIS A 52 -6.18 2.07 -8.68
C HIS A 52 -6.52 2.02 -10.18
N PRO A 53 -6.97 3.12 -10.79
CA PRO A 53 -7.12 3.18 -12.24
C PRO A 53 -5.74 3.14 -12.93
N SER A 54 -5.67 2.54 -14.12
CA SER A 54 -4.41 2.48 -14.87
C SER A 54 -3.97 3.86 -15.33
N TYR A 55 -2.66 4.15 -15.22
CA TYR A 55 -2.04 5.41 -15.66
C TYR A 55 -2.62 6.68 -15.02
N SER A 56 -2.85 6.66 -13.70
CA SER A 56 -3.30 7.84 -12.94
C SER A 56 -2.31 8.25 -11.83
N PRO A 57 -1.09 8.69 -12.20
CA PRO A 57 -0.09 9.14 -11.23
C PRO A 57 -0.56 10.37 -10.44
N ASP A 58 -1.46 11.17 -11.01
CA ASP A 58 -2.14 12.29 -10.36
C ASP A 58 -3.00 11.86 -9.16
N LEU A 59 -3.48 10.62 -9.14
CA LEU A 59 -4.31 10.09 -8.06
C LEU A 59 -3.50 9.47 -6.91
N VAL A 60 -2.18 9.36 -7.06
CA VAL A 60 -1.30 8.81 -6.02
C VAL A 60 -0.69 9.96 -5.23
N LEU A 61 -1.18 10.17 -4.01
CA LEU A 61 -0.67 11.20 -3.09
C LEU A 61 0.84 11.08 -2.87
N SER A 62 1.38 9.85 -2.81
CA SER A 62 2.82 9.64 -2.62
C SER A 62 3.65 10.12 -3.80
N GLU A 63 3.21 9.90 -5.05
CA GLU A 63 3.94 10.35 -6.25
C GLU A 63 3.76 11.85 -6.49
N PHE A 64 2.55 12.38 -6.32
CA PHE A 64 2.27 13.78 -6.62
C PHE A 64 2.81 14.75 -5.54
N TYR A 65 2.65 14.42 -4.26
CA TYR A 65 2.98 15.32 -3.15
C TYR A 65 4.25 14.89 -2.41
N VAL A 66 4.32 13.65 -1.92
CA VAL A 66 5.41 13.22 -1.02
C VAL A 66 6.74 13.13 -1.76
N LEU A 67 6.80 12.38 -2.87
CA LEU A 67 8.02 12.21 -3.67
C LEU A 67 8.51 13.54 -4.25
N ARG A 68 7.60 14.40 -4.71
CA ARG A 68 7.97 15.76 -5.15
C ARG A 68 8.51 16.62 -4.02
N SER A 69 7.91 16.58 -2.83
CA SER A 69 8.44 17.33 -1.68
C SER A 69 9.80 16.83 -1.22
N LEU A 70 10.08 15.54 -1.34
CA LEU A 70 11.36 14.93 -0.97
C LEU A 70 12.46 15.19 -2.00
N TRP A 71 12.10 15.33 -3.28
CA TRP A 71 13.05 15.60 -4.36
C TRP A 71 13.38 17.10 -4.50
N ASN A 72 12.44 17.96 -4.15
CA ASN A 72 12.58 19.41 -4.24
C ASN A 72 13.07 20.06 -2.92
N GLY A 73 13.44 19.25 -1.93
CA GLY A 73 14.06 19.69 -0.67
C GLY A 73 15.56 19.45 -0.70
#